data_AF-A0A8T5GLZ0-F1
#
_entry.id   AF-A0A8T5GLZ0-F1
#
_cell.length_a   1.000
_cell.length_b   1.000
_cell.length_c   1.000
_cell.angle_alpha   90.00
_cell.angle_beta   90.00
_cell.angle_gamma   90.00
#
_symmetry.space_group_name_H-M   'P 1'
#
loop_
_entity.id
_entity.type
_entity.pdbx_description
1 polymer ?
#
loop_
_entity_poly.entity_id
_entity_poly.type
_entity_poly.pdbx_seq_one_letter_code
_entity_poly.pdbx_strand_id
1 'polypeptide(L)'
;MPVFDRVKETTVTTGTGDITLAGAVSNFQAFSDVFSVGDTTFYSIVSDDNGWETGIGTYSGLNTLSRTSVLESSNSGNKVSFTAGEKSVFVTYPASKSITSDQSIALSIALG
;
A
#
# COMPACT_ATOMS: atom_id res chain seq x y z
N MET A 1 6.21 4.42 10.62
CA MET A 1 5.37 3.91 9.52
C MET A 1 4.03 4.66 9.58
N PRO A 2 3.96 5.87 9.03
CA PRO A 2 2.74 6.68 9.06
C PRO A 2 1.61 6.04 8.22
N VAL A 3 0.38 6.27 8.65
CA VAL A 3 -0.85 5.90 7.93
C VAL A 3 -1.71 7.15 7.91
N PHE A 4 -2.17 7.54 6.72
CA PHE A 4 -2.97 8.74 6.50
C PHE A 4 -4.31 8.37 5.86
N ASP A 5 -5.33 9.15 6.20
CA ASP A 5 -6.65 8.98 5.63
C ASP A 5 -6.71 9.46 4.18
N ARG A 6 -7.57 8.81 3.39
CA ARG A 6 -7.91 9.25 2.03
C ARG A 6 -6.71 9.52 1.12
N VAL A 7 -5.65 8.72 1.22
CA VAL A 7 -4.57 8.74 0.23
C VAL A 7 -4.84 7.72 -0.87
N LYS A 8 -5.09 8.19 -2.08
CA LYS A 8 -5.33 7.33 -3.26
C LYS A 8 -4.90 8.04 -4.54
N GLU A 9 -4.10 7.35 -5.32
CA GLU A 9 -3.63 7.78 -6.65
C GLU A 9 -3.91 6.70 -7.69
N THR A 10 -3.72 7.05 -8.96
CA THR A 10 -3.71 6.09 -10.06
C THR A 10 -2.27 5.72 -10.47
N THR A 11 -2.13 4.63 -11.19
CA THR A 11 -0.88 4.24 -11.86
C THR A 11 -1.18 3.48 -13.14
N VAL A 12 -0.27 3.55 -14.11
CA VAL A 12 -0.27 2.71 -15.32
C VAL A 12 0.96 1.79 -15.36
N THR A 13 1.68 1.67 -14.25
CA THR A 13 2.88 0.84 -14.15
C THR A 13 2.55 -0.62 -14.42
N THR A 14 3.33 -1.25 -15.29
CA THR A 14 3.24 -2.68 -15.62
C THR A 14 4.39 -3.48 -15.00
N GLY A 15 4.21 -4.79 -14.86
CA GLY A 15 5.22 -5.69 -14.33
C GLY A 15 5.27 -5.70 -12.79
N THR A 16 6.43 -6.07 -12.26
CA THR A 16 6.66 -6.26 -10.81
C THR A 16 7.49 -5.15 -10.16
N GLY A 17 7.85 -4.12 -10.93
CA GLY A 17 8.68 -3.00 -10.48
C GLY A 17 7.96 -2.03 -9.54
N ASP A 18 8.69 -0.97 -9.20
CA ASP A 18 8.18 0.12 -8.38
C ASP A 18 7.06 0.86 -9.11
N ILE A 19 6.06 1.28 -8.33
CA ILE A 19 4.87 1.89 -8.87
C ILE A 19 5.10 3.38 -9.02
N THR A 20 4.98 3.90 -10.24
CA THR A 20 4.93 5.35 -10.48
C THR A 20 3.54 5.87 -10.19
N LEU A 21 3.42 6.84 -9.29
CA LEU A 21 2.15 7.42 -8.87
C LEU A 21 1.79 8.58 -9.79
N ALA A 22 0.58 8.55 -10.38
CA ALA A 22 0.16 9.42 -11.47
C ALA A 22 -0.72 10.62 -11.02
N GLY A 23 -0.90 10.82 -9.72
CA GLY A 23 -1.69 11.89 -9.13
C GLY A 23 -2.92 11.40 -8.37
N ALA A 24 -3.40 12.24 -7.47
CA ALA A 24 -4.55 11.97 -6.61
C ALA A 24 -5.84 11.75 -7.40
N VAL A 25 -6.59 10.72 -7.00
CA VAL A 25 -7.98 10.56 -7.41
C VAL A 25 -8.81 11.71 -6.81
N SER A 26 -9.86 12.16 -7.51
CA SER A 26 -10.72 13.24 -7.04
C SER A 26 -11.22 13.03 -5.61
N ASN A 27 -11.06 14.06 -4.76
CA ASN A 27 -11.34 14.06 -3.32
C ASN A 27 -10.42 13.17 -2.45
N PHE A 28 -9.27 12.75 -2.96
CA PHE A 28 -8.21 12.08 -2.19
C PHE A 28 -6.96 12.97 -2.13
N GLN A 29 -6.07 12.66 -1.19
CA GLN A 29 -4.75 13.28 -1.05
C GLN A 29 -3.72 12.53 -1.90
N ALA A 30 -2.72 13.24 -2.40
CA ALA A 30 -1.56 12.62 -3.04
C ALA A 30 -0.62 12.02 -1.98
N PHE A 31 0.15 11.01 -2.34
CA PHE A 31 1.22 10.48 -1.50
C PHE A 31 2.29 11.56 -1.26
N SER A 32 2.60 12.35 -2.28
CA SER A 32 3.58 13.45 -2.22
C SER A 32 3.20 14.56 -1.25
N ASP A 33 1.91 14.72 -0.93
CA ASP A 33 1.44 15.75 0.00
C ASP A 33 1.63 15.36 1.48
N VAL A 34 1.71 14.05 1.78
CA VAL A 34 1.64 13.54 3.15
C VAL A 34 2.84 12.68 3.56
N PHE A 35 3.54 12.05 2.62
CA PHE A 35 4.70 11.22 2.90
C PHE A 35 6.01 11.94 2.60
N SER A 36 6.98 11.74 3.47
CA SER A 36 8.38 12.11 3.24
C SER A 36 9.13 11.00 2.53
N VAL A 37 10.23 11.35 1.84
CA VAL A 37 11.10 10.36 1.18
C VAL A 37 11.62 9.35 2.20
N GLY A 38 11.49 8.07 1.89
CA GLY A 38 11.90 6.96 2.77
C GLY A 38 10.83 6.52 3.76
N ASP A 39 9.70 7.24 3.86
CA ASP A 39 8.59 6.78 4.69
C ASP A 39 8.09 5.43 4.20
N THR A 40 7.82 4.57 5.18
CA THR A 40 7.15 3.30 4.96
C THR A 40 5.69 3.43 5.33
N THR A 41 4.83 2.80 4.55
CA THR A 41 3.39 2.75 4.82
C THR A 41 2.80 1.45 4.29
N PHE A 42 1.55 1.17 4.67
CA PHE A 42 0.79 0.09 4.07
C PHE A 42 0.12 0.59 2.79
N TYR A 43 0.19 -0.21 1.74
CA TYR A 43 -0.50 0.09 0.49
C TYR A 43 -1.39 -1.07 0.07
N SER A 44 -2.39 -0.75 -0.73
CA SER A 44 -3.06 -1.69 -1.63
C SER A 44 -2.99 -1.17 -3.06
N ILE A 45 -2.73 -2.07 -4.00
CA ILE A 45 -2.87 -1.83 -5.43
C ILE A 45 -3.98 -2.75 -5.93
N VAL A 46 -4.91 -2.21 -6.71
CA VAL A 46 -6.00 -2.96 -7.33
C VAL A 46 -6.10 -2.55 -8.79
N SER A 47 -6.18 -3.54 -9.67
CA SER A 47 -6.38 -3.39 -11.11
C SER A 47 -7.71 -3.98 -11.55
N ASP A 48 -8.24 -3.47 -12.66
CA ASP A 48 -9.53 -3.92 -13.21
C ASP A 48 -9.48 -5.35 -13.77
N ASP A 49 -8.28 -5.88 -14.05
CA ASP A 49 -8.04 -7.26 -14.51
C ASP A 49 -7.88 -8.27 -13.36
N ASN A 50 -8.53 -8.03 -12.22
CA ASN A 50 -8.50 -8.84 -10.99
C ASN A 50 -7.14 -8.94 -10.28
N GLY A 51 -6.14 -8.17 -10.70
CA GLY A 51 -4.86 -8.08 -10.02
C GLY A 51 -4.97 -7.24 -8.76
N TRP A 52 -4.63 -7.81 -7.61
CA TRP A 52 -4.57 -7.05 -6.37
C TRP A 52 -3.44 -7.50 -5.46
N GLU A 53 -2.93 -6.55 -4.71
CA GLU A 53 -1.87 -6.76 -3.73
C GLU A 53 -2.00 -5.77 -2.58
N THR A 54 -1.79 -6.25 -1.36
CA THR A 54 -1.63 -5.44 -0.17
C THR A 54 -0.25 -5.70 0.45
N GLY A 55 0.46 -4.63 0.80
CA GLY A 55 1.86 -4.73 1.19
C GLY A 55 2.34 -3.57 2.04
N ILE A 56 3.63 -3.61 2.36
CA ILE A 56 4.39 -2.51 2.94
C ILE A 56 5.21 -1.90 1.80
N GLY A 57 5.01 -0.60 1.58
CA GLY A 57 5.68 0.15 0.55
C GLY A 57 6.59 1.21 1.13
N THR A 58 7.59 1.62 0.36
CA THR A 58 8.49 2.74 0.69
C THR A 58 8.31 3.83 -0.35
N TYR A 59 7.94 5.03 0.10
CA TYR A 59 7.77 6.19 -0.76
C TYR A 59 9.12 6.82 -1.11
N SER A 60 9.29 7.21 -2.38
CA SER A 60 10.54 7.78 -2.89
C SER A 60 10.37 9.22 -3.38
N GLY A 61 11.48 9.95 -3.48
CA GLY A 61 11.51 11.32 -4.02
C GLY A 61 11.21 11.42 -5.52
N LEU A 62 11.03 10.29 -6.22
CA LEU A 62 10.64 10.23 -7.62
C LEU A 62 9.11 10.06 -7.79
N ASN A 63 8.33 10.25 -6.72
CA ASN A 63 6.91 9.93 -6.65
C ASN A 63 6.62 8.47 -7.03
N THR A 64 7.50 7.57 -6.58
CA THR A 64 7.32 6.12 -6.74
C THR A 64 7.11 5.44 -5.39
N LEU A 65 6.39 4.32 -5.42
CA LEU A 65 6.21 3.44 -4.28
C LEU A 65 6.94 2.12 -4.56
N SER A 66 8.02 1.88 -3.83
CA SER A 66 8.69 0.58 -3.83
C SER A 66 7.83 -0.43 -3.07
N ARG A 67 7.59 -1.59 -3.68
CA ARG A 67 6.80 -2.69 -3.13
C ARG A 67 7.68 -3.56 -2.23
N THR A 68 8.04 -3.04 -1.07
CA THR A 68 9.11 -3.59 -0.22
C THR A 68 8.77 -4.96 0.39
N SER A 69 7.52 -5.17 0.81
CA SER A 69 7.04 -6.48 1.27
C SER A 69 5.59 -6.68 0.85
N VAL A 70 5.28 -7.84 0.27
CA VAL A 70 3.90 -8.24 0.00
C VAL A 70 3.36 -8.97 1.23
N LEU A 71 2.20 -8.53 1.73
CA LEU A 71 1.53 -9.18 2.86
C LEU A 71 0.50 -10.19 2.36
N GLU A 72 -0.25 -9.82 1.32
CA GLU A 72 -1.24 -10.67 0.69
C GLU A 72 -1.43 -10.22 -0.77
N SER A 73 -1.66 -11.18 -1.67
CA SER A 73 -1.88 -10.84 -3.07
C SER A 73 -2.62 -11.94 -3.82
N SER A 74 -3.20 -11.54 -4.94
CA SER A 74 -3.71 -12.43 -6.00
C SER A 74 -2.64 -13.35 -6.63
N ASN A 75 -1.36 -13.16 -6.31
CA ASN A 75 -0.23 -13.96 -6.80
C ASN A 75 0.42 -14.79 -5.68
N SER A 76 -0.41 -15.36 -4.81
CA SER A 76 0.01 -16.25 -3.71
C SER A 76 1.06 -15.62 -2.78
N GLY A 77 0.86 -14.34 -2.42
CA GLY A 77 1.76 -13.60 -1.54
C GLY A 77 3.04 -13.07 -2.21
N ASN A 78 3.20 -13.28 -3.52
CA ASN A 78 4.28 -12.69 -4.30
C ASN A 78 3.86 -11.36 -4.92
N LYS A 79 4.84 -10.62 -5.45
CA LYS A 79 4.58 -9.44 -6.27
C LYS A 79 3.68 -9.81 -7.45
N VAL A 80 2.50 -9.20 -7.53
CA VAL A 80 1.66 -9.21 -8.75
C VAL A 80 2.40 -8.52 -9.90
N SER A 81 2.45 -9.17 -11.06
CA SER A 81 2.89 -8.57 -12.32
C SER A 81 1.69 -7.90 -12.99
N PHE A 82 1.59 -6.59 -12.86
CA PHE A 82 0.46 -5.83 -13.39
C PHE A 82 0.52 -5.74 -14.91
N THR A 83 -0.61 -5.98 -15.58
CA THR A 83 -0.73 -5.79 -17.04
C THR A 83 -1.02 -4.33 -17.38
N ALA A 84 -1.14 -3.98 -18.67
CA ALA A 84 -1.51 -2.63 -19.09
C ALA A 84 -2.93 -2.25 -18.60
N GLY A 85 -3.15 -0.97 -18.34
CA GLY A 85 -4.40 -0.43 -17.82
C GLY A 85 -4.16 0.46 -16.61
N GLU A 86 -5.21 1.15 -16.17
CA GLU A 86 -5.15 1.93 -14.93
C GLU A 86 -5.25 1.00 -13.72
N LYS A 87 -4.55 1.32 -12.65
CA LYS A 87 -4.69 0.70 -11.32
C LYS A 87 -4.88 1.78 -10.29
N SER A 88 -5.66 1.46 -9.26
CA SER A 88 -5.76 2.27 -8.05
C SER A 88 -4.68 1.88 -7.06
N VAL A 89 -3.97 2.87 -6.49
CA VAL A 89 -2.98 2.70 -5.43
C VAL A 89 -3.42 3.53 -4.24
N PHE A 90 -3.58 2.94 -3.06
CA PHE A 90 -4.07 3.67 -1.89
C PHE A 90 -3.46 3.17 -0.61
N VAL A 91 -3.43 4.05 0.40
CA VAL A 91 -3.05 3.68 1.77
C VAL A 91 -4.20 2.88 2.40
N THR A 92 -3.85 1.79 3.06
CA THR A 92 -4.82 0.93 3.77
C THR A 92 -4.31 0.60 5.17
N TYR A 93 -5.13 -0.07 5.97
CA TYR A 93 -4.68 -0.74 7.17
C TYR A 93 -4.97 -2.24 7.07
N PRO A 94 -3.97 -3.09 6.79
CA PRO A 94 -4.19 -4.49 6.49
C PRO A 94 -4.63 -5.27 7.74
N ALA A 95 -5.61 -6.17 7.57
CA ALA A 95 -6.16 -6.96 8.67
C ALA A 95 -5.08 -7.80 9.39
N SER A 96 -4.09 -8.31 8.65
CA SER A 96 -2.95 -9.07 9.22
C SER A 96 -2.06 -8.25 10.16
N LYS A 97 -2.21 -6.92 10.18
CA LYS A 97 -1.53 -6.00 11.09
C LYS A 97 -2.48 -5.32 12.06
N SER A 98 -3.76 -5.66 12.02
CA SER A 98 -4.77 -5.11 12.93
C SER A 98 -4.59 -5.66 14.34
N ILE A 99 -4.78 -4.79 15.33
CA ILE A 99 -4.85 -5.18 16.74
C ILE A 99 -6.33 -5.30 17.09
N THR A 100 -6.79 -6.52 17.32
CA THR A 100 -8.17 -6.79 17.79
C THR A 100 -8.22 -6.80 19.32
N SER A 101 -9.43 -6.71 19.89
CA SER A 101 -9.65 -6.73 21.34
C SER A 101 -8.96 -7.91 22.03
N ASP A 102 -9.03 -9.11 21.43
CA ASP A 102 -8.40 -10.32 21.98
C ASP A 102 -6.86 -10.22 21.98
N GLN A 103 -6.27 -9.57 20.98
CA GLN A 103 -4.82 -9.35 20.91
C GLN A 103 -4.34 -8.24 21.84
N SER A 104 -5.18 -7.25 22.14
CA SER A 104 -4.84 -6.16 23.05
C SER A 104 -4.65 -6.63 24.50
N ILE A 105 -5.44 -7.61 24.93
CA ILE A 105 -5.36 -8.21 26.28
C ILE A 105 -4.09 -9.07 26.38
N ALA A 106 -3.75 -9.81 25.31
CA ALA A 106 -2.53 -10.60 25.23
C ALA A 106 -1.25 -9.73 25.26
N LEU A 107 -1.29 -8.55 24.65
CA LEU A 107 -0.16 -7.62 24.70
C LEU A 107 0.04 -7.01 26.09
N SER A 108 -1.04 -6.67 26.81
CA SER A 108 -0.92 -6.07 28.15
C SER A 108 -0.38 -7.03 29.20
N ILE A 109 -0.65 -8.34 29.09
CA ILE A 109 -0.13 -9.36 30.01
C ILE A 109 1.32 -9.77 29.70
N ALA A 110 1.79 -9.59 28.46
CA ALA A 110 3.16 -9.92 28.05
C ALA A 110 4.17 -8.81 28.41
N LEU A 111 3.67 -7.60 28.67
CA LEU A 111 4.43 -6.41 29.06
C LEU A 111 4.24 -6.05 30.55
N GLY A 112 3.45 -6.84 31.28
CA GLY A 112 3.13 -6.66 32.71
C GLY A 112 3.98 -7.52 33.63
#